data_AF-A0A2N3E0H5-F1
#
_entry.id   AF-A0A2N3E0H5-F1
#
_cell.length_a   1.000
_cell.length_b   1.000
_cell.length_c   1.000
_cell.angle_alpha   90.00
_cell.angle_beta   90.00
_cell.angle_gamma   90.00
#
_symmetry.space_group_name_H-M   'P 1'
#
loop_
_entity.id
_entity.type
_entity.pdbx_description
1 polymer ?
#
loop_
_entity_poly.entity_id
_entity_poly.type
_entity_poly.pdbx_seq_one_letter_code
_entity_poly.pdbx_strand_id
1 'polypeptide(L)'
;VGVGQSETSVAEMVDMFLLLLSPGGGDELQGIKRGIMELADLVVVNKADGDLVPAARRAQMEYKTALHLMKPKSAAWTPSVLLASALKGEGLAEIWAAALDHRKKLSEAGELDRVRASQAKAWMWTEIREGLFAALKADKRAASLLPGLEADVAAGRATPTAAAKRLLALVLGEGKGS
;
A
#
# COMPACT_ATOMS: atom_id res chain seq x y z
N VAL A 1 -1.63 12.86 6.57
CA VAL A 1 -1.60 11.54 5.90
C VAL A 1 -0.18 11.02 6.01
N GLY A 2 0.05 9.96 6.79
CA GLY A 2 1.40 9.47 7.07
C GLY A 2 2.00 8.72 5.88
N VAL A 3 3.27 8.99 5.59
CA VAL A 3 4.07 8.27 4.59
C VAL A 3 4.06 6.77 4.93
N GLY A 4 3.54 5.90 4.06
CA GLY A 4 3.40 4.44 4.29
C GLY A 4 1.96 3.89 4.20
N GLN A 5 0.93 4.73 4.29
CA GLN A 5 -0.47 4.30 4.12
C GLN A 5 -0.88 4.16 2.65
N SER A 6 -0.34 5.02 1.79
CA SER A 6 -0.59 5.01 0.34
C SER A 6 -0.08 3.74 -0.32
N GLU A 7 1.11 3.28 0.07
CA GLU A 7 1.82 2.18 -0.56
C GLU A 7 1.17 0.84 -0.24
N THR A 8 0.74 0.67 1.02
CA THR A 8 -0.07 -0.49 1.43
C THR A 8 -1.39 -0.53 0.65
N SER A 9 -2.07 0.62 0.53
CA SER A 9 -3.31 0.70 -0.23
C SER A 9 -3.12 0.29 -1.70
N VAL A 10 -2.04 0.74 -2.34
CA VAL A 10 -1.72 0.33 -3.72
C VAL A 10 -1.44 -1.18 -3.81
N ALA A 11 -0.65 -1.74 -2.89
CA ALA A 11 -0.37 -3.18 -2.85
C ALA A 11 -1.64 -4.03 -2.68
N GLU A 12 -2.65 -3.52 -1.97
CA GLU A 12 -3.95 -4.15 -1.78
C GLU A 12 -4.90 -4.03 -2.99
N MET A 13 -4.49 -3.35 -4.07
CA MET A 13 -5.31 -3.15 -5.28
C MET A 13 -4.71 -3.78 -6.55
N VAL A 14 -3.50 -4.33 -6.47
CA VAL A 14 -2.77 -4.84 -7.63
C VAL A 14 -2.46 -6.33 -7.48
N ASP A 15 -2.30 -7.01 -8.60
CA ASP A 15 -1.82 -8.40 -8.60
C ASP A 15 -0.33 -8.48 -8.23
N MET A 16 0.45 -7.43 -8.52
CA MET A 16 1.90 -7.41 -8.34
C MET A 16 2.35 -6.00 -7.95
N PHE A 17 3.10 -5.89 -6.87
CA PHE A 17 3.68 -4.64 -6.39
C PHE A 17 5.17 -4.54 -6.73
N LEU A 18 5.54 -3.58 -7.58
CA LEU A 18 6.91 -3.32 -8.01
C LEU A 18 7.49 -2.12 -7.26
N LEU A 19 8.62 -2.33 -6.58
CA LEU A 19 9.37 -1.27 -5.90
C LEU A 19 10.50 -0.75 -6.79
N LEU A 20 10.46 0.52 -7.16
CA LEU A 20 11.46 1.17 -8.00
C LEU A 20 12.45 1.99 -7.14
N LEU A 21 13.74 1.73 -7.31
CA LEU A 21 14.83 2.31 -6.52
C LEU A 21 15.84 3.04 -7.41
N SER A 22 16.59 3.98 -6.84
CA SER A 22 17.72 4.64 -7.53
C SER A 22 19.07 4.14 -7.00
N PRO A 23 20.14 4.14 -7.81
CA PRO A 23 21.47 3.76 -7.37
C PRO A 23 22.04 4.86 -6.46
N GLY A 24 22.73 4.47 -5.39
CA GLY A 24 23.53 5.42 -4.60
C GLY A 24 22.76 6.27 -3.59
N GLY A 25 21.48 5.99 -3.33
CA GLY A 25 20.81 6.43 -2.11
C GLY A 25 21.33 5.64 -0.91
N GLY A 26 22.60 5.84 -0.55
CA GLY A 26 23.11 5.35 0.73
C GLY A 26 22.23 5.90 1.85
N ASP A 27 21.76 5.02 2.74
CA ASP A 27 20.63 5.16 3.70
C ASP A 27 19.24 4.68 3.23
N GLU A 28 19.04 4.29 1.97
CA GLU A 28 17.71 3.81 1.54
C GLU A 28 17.32 2.49 2.22
N LEU A 29 18.22 1.57 2.60
CA LEU A 29 17.78 0.39 3.36
C LEU A 29 17.26 0.74 4.76
N GLN A 30 17.69 1.88 5.32
CA GLN A 30 17.23 2.41 6.60
C GLN A 30 15.99 3.31 6.44
N GLY A 31 15.85 4.01 5.29
CA GLY A 31 14.75 4.91 4.94
C GLY A 31 13.56 4.24 4.23
N ILE A 32 13.82 3.19 3.45
CA ILE A 32 12.82 2.21 3.00
C ILE A 32 12.44 1.45 4.25
N LYS A 33 11.41 1.98 4.91
CA LYS A 33 10.75 1.34 6.05
C LYS A 33 10.61 -0.14 5.72
N ARG A 34 11.15 -1.02 6.56
CA ARG A 34 11.00 -2.49 6.45
C ARG A 34 9.64 -2.92 5.85
N GLY A 35 8.56 -2.23 6.24
CA GLY A 35 7.21 -2.45 5.74
C GLY A 35 6.99 -2.37 4.21
N ILE A 36 7.65 -1.50 3.43
CA ILE A 36 7.36 -1.44 1.98
C ILE A 36 8.11 -2.52 1.19
N MET A 37 9.29 -2.94 1.67
CA MET A 37 9.98 -4.11 1.08
C MET A 37 9.18 -5.39 1.29
N GLU A 38 8.48 -5.51 2.42
CA GLU A 38 7.58 -6.64 2.71
C GLU A 38 6.41 -6.73 1.73
N LEU A 39 6.10 -5.64 1.03
CA LEU A 39 5.05 -5.60 0.02
C LEU A 39 5.57 -5.93 -1.39
N ALA A 40 6.87 -5.85 -1.65
CA ALA A 40 7.43 -5.96 -3.00
C ALA A 40 7.43 -7.39 -3.53
N ASP A 41 6.81 -7.57 -4.70
CA ASP A 41 6.88 -8.81 -5.49
C ASP A 41 8.03 -8.74 -6.51
N LEU A 42 8.49 -7.53 -6.85
CA LEU A 42 9.67 -7.27 -7.66
C LEU A 42 10.33 -5.97 -7.21
N VAL A 43 11.65 -5.95 -7.16
CA VAL A 43 12.42 -4.73 -6.93
C VAL A 43 13.20 -4.41 -8.19
N VAL A 44 13.21 -3.15 -8.59
CA VAL A 44 13.96 -2.67 -9.76
C VAL A 44 14.86 -1.53 -9.31
N VAL A 45 16.16 -1.70 -9.48
CA VAL A 45 17.13 -0.60 -9.35
C VAL A 45 17.27 0.06 -10.72
N ASN A 46 16.63 1.21 -10.87
CA ASN A 46 16.64 2.01 -12.10
C ASN A 46 17.95 2.81 -12.23
N LYS A 47 18.13 3.55 -13.33
CA LYS A 47 19.31 4.37 -13.64
C LYS A 47 20.62 3.56 -13.62
N ALA A 48 20.54 2.28 -13.97
CA ALA A 48 21.69 1.39 -14.06
C ALA A 48 22.44 1.62 -15.38
N ASP A 49 22.87 2.86 -15.63
CA ASP A 49 23.55 3.31 -16.85
C ASP A 49 24.73 4.24 -16.52
N GLY A 50 25.68 4.33 -17.45
CA GLY A 50 26.89 5.16 -17.30
C GLY A 50 27.66 4.87 -16.00
N ASP A 51 28.06 5.94 -15.31
CA ASP A 51 28.86 5.87 -14.09
C ASP A 51 28.08 5.32 -12.88
N LEU A 52 26.75 5.17 -12.99
CA LEU A 52 25.89 4.63 -11.93
C LEU A 52 25.80 3.10 -11.95
N VAL A 53 26.25 2.42 -13.01
CA VAL A 53 26.22 0.95 -13.11
C VAL A 53 26.85 0.25 -11.90
N PRO A 54 28.05 0.65 -11.41
CA PRO A 54 28.64 0.00 -10.23
C PRO A 54 27.79 0.19 -8.96
N ALA A 55 27.22 1.39 -8.76
CA ALA A 55 26.34 1.67 -7.63
C ALA A 55 25.03 0.86 -7.72
N ALA A 56 24.47 0.72 -8.92
CA ALA A 56 23.23 -0.01 -9.14
C ALA A 56 23.41 -1.51 -8.84
N ARG A 57 24.55 -2.09 -9.26
CA ARG A 57 24.90 -3.47 -8.94
C ARG A 57 25.09 -3.71 -7.45
N ARG A 58 25.71 -2.78 -6.72
CA ARG A 58 25.82 -2.88 -5.24
C ARG A 58 24.44 -2.87 -4.59
N ALA A 59 23.59 -1.91 -4.93
CA ALA A 59 22.22 -1.84 -4.42
C ALA A 59 21.45 -3.13 -4.73
N GLN A 60 21.53 -3.64 -5.97
CA GLN A 60 20.89 -4.90 -6.34
C GLN A 60 21.29 -6.05 -5.41
N MET A 61 22.57 -6.18 -5.07
CA MET A 61 23.06 -7.24 -4.19
C MET A 61 22.60 -7.05 -2.74
N GLU A 62 22.58 -5.81 -2.25
CA GLU A 62 22.06 -5.47 -0.92
C GLU A 62 20.57 -5.85 -0.80
N TYR A 63 19.73 -5.45 -1.76
CA TYR A 63 18.30 -5.78 -1.75
C TYR A 63 18.04 -7.27 -1.97
N LYS A 64 18.84 -7.97 -2.78
CA LYS A 64 18.74 -9.44 -2.91
C LYS A 64 18.98 -10.13 -1.57
N THR A 65 20.02 -9.69 -0.86
CA THR A 65 20.36 -10.24 0.45
C THR A 65 19.27 -9.96 1.46
N ALA A 66 18.75 -8.73 1.50
CA ALA A 66 17.66 -8.36 2.40
C ALA A 66 16.39 -9.19 2.14
N LEU A 67 15.94 -9.30 0.88
CA LEU A 67 14.77 -10.11 0.51
C LEU A 67 14.94 -11.59 0.87
N HIS A 68 16.15 -12.13 0.76
CA HIS A 68 16.42 -13.52 1.12
C HIS A 68 16.25 -13.80 2.64
N LEU A 69 16.43 -12.78 3.48
CA LEU A 69 16.23 -12.88 4.93
C LEU A 69 14.77 -12.68 5.35
N MET A 70 13.89 -12.27 4.44
CA MET A 70 12.49 -11.99 4.72
C MET A 70 11.63 -13.24 4.53
N LYS A 71 10.53 -13.31 5.28
CA LYS A 71 9.55 -14.38 5.09
C LYS A 71 8.87 -14.20 3.72
N PRO A 72 8.80 -15.24 2.88
CA PRO A 72 8.07 -15.16 1.61
C PRO A 72 6.60 -14.85 1.82
N LYS A 73 6.05 -13.92 1.02
CA LYS A 73 4.60 -13.60 0.99
C LYS A 73 3.78 -14.76 0.40
N SER A 74 4.38 -15.47 -0.55
CA SER A 74 3.79 -16.54 -1.33
C SER A 74 4.72 -17.74 -1.31
N ALA A 75 4.16 -18.95 -1.30
CA ALA A 75 4.94 -20.16 -1.50
C ALA A 75 5.30 -20.35 -2.99
N ALA A 76 4.52 -19.74 -3.90
CA ALA A 76 4.68 -19.84 -5.34
C ALA A 76 5.63 -18.79 -5.95
N TRP A 77 5.99 -17.74 -5.18
CA TRP A 77 6.82 -16.65 -5.69
C TRP A 77 7.91 -16.18 -4.71
N THR A 78 9.11 -16.03 -5.25
CA THR A 78 10.23 -15.37 -4.57
C THR A 78 10.53 -14.05 -5.28
N PRO A 79 10.42 -12.89 -4.58
CA PRO A 79 10.76 -11.60 -5.16
C PRO A 79 12.20 -11.56 -5.68
N SER A 80 12.38 -10.97 -6.85
CA SER A 80 13.70 -10.76 -7.46
C SER A 80 14.08 -9.29 -7.48
N VAL A 81 15.37 -9.01 -7.70
CA VAL A 81 15.88 -7.65 -7.87
C VAL A 81 16.54 -7.53 -9.24
N LEU A 82 15.98 -6.67 -10.09
CA LEU A 82 16.45 -6.41 -11.45
C LEU A 82 17.12 -5.05 -11.55
N LEU A 83 17.93 -4.87 -12.58
CA LEU A 83 18.49 -3.58 -12.97
C LEU A 83 17.75 -3.07 -14.19
N ALA A 84 17.57 -1.75 -14.28
CA ALA A 84 17.01 -1.12 -15.47
C ALA A 84 17.62 0.26 -15.72
N SER A 85 17.58 0.69 -16.97
CA SER A 85 17.72 2.09 -17.35
C SER A 85 16.47 2.49 -18.12
N ALA A 86 15.52 3.12 -17.43
CA ALA A 86 14.33 3.65 -18.08
C ALA A 86 14.67 4.70 -19.16
N LEU A 87 15.77 5.43 -19.00
CA LEU A 87 16.24 6.43 -19.97
C LEU A 87 16.75 5.78 -21.26
N LYS A 88 17.42 4.62 -21.15
CA LYS A 88 17.97 3.88 -22.30
C LYS A 88 17.04 2.78 -22.83
N GLY A 89 15.95 2.48 -22.11
CA GLY A 89 15.04 1.39 -22.42
C GLY A 89 15.58 0.00 -22.05
N GLU A 90 16.63 -0.07 -21.23
CA GLU A 90 17.30 -1.33 -20.86
C GLU A 90 16.64 -1.96 -19.62
N GLY A 91 16.51 -3.29 -19.60
CA GLY A 91 15.92 -4.05 -18.48
C GLY A 91 14.38 -4.10 -18.47
N LEU A 92 13.71 -3.35 -19.36
CA LEU A 92 12.24 -3.27 -19.38
C LEU A 92 11.58 -4.59 -19.83
N ALA A 93 12.20 -5.29 -20.78
CA ALA A 93 11.70 -6.58 -21.27
C ALA A 93 11.76 -7.65 -20.17
N GLU A 94 12.84 -7.65 -19.39
CA GLU A 94 13.07 -8.55 -18.26
C GLU A 94 12.08 -8.27 -17.11
N ILE A 95 11.81 -7.00 -16.82
CA ILE A 95 10.77 -6.60 -15.86
C ILE A 95 9.40 -7.13 -16.28
N TRP A 96 9.04 -6.96 -17.56
CA TRP A 96 7.78 -7.44 -18.08
C TRP A 96 7.69 -8.97 -18.03
N ALA A 97 8.77 -9.66 -18.41
CA ALA A 97 8.84 -11.12 -18.32
C ALA A 97 8.66 -11.61 -16.87
N ALA A 98 9.28 -10.94 -15.89
CA ALA A 98 9.10 -11.25 -14.48
C ALA A 98 7.65 -11.05 -14.02
N ALA A 99 6.96 -10.00 -14.50
CA ALA A 99 5.55 -9.77 -14.20
C ALA A 99 4.62 -10.85 -14.77
N LEU A 100 4.89 -11.31 -15.99
CA LEU A 100 4.16 -12.41 -16.61
C LEU A 100 4.40 -13.74 -15.88
N ASP A 101 5.65 -14.03 -15.49
CA ASP A 101 5.99 -15.23 -14.71
C ASP A 101 5.34 -15.21 -13.32
N HIS A 102 5.33 -14.05 -12.64
CA HIS A 102 4.62 -13.85 -11.38
C HIS A 102 3.13 -14.20 -11.52
N ARG A 103 2.45 -13.59 -12.49
CA ARG A 103 1.03 -13.85 -12.74
C ARG A 103 0.79 -15.33 -13.04
N LYS A 104 1.62 -15.96 -13.86
CA LYS A 104 1.51 -17.38 -14.22
C LYS A 104 1.62 -18.25 -12.98
N LYS A 105 2.69 -18.11 -12.19
CA LYS A 105 2.94 -18.94 -10.99
C LYS A 105 1.86 -18.81 -9.94
N LEU A 106 1.39 -17.59 -9.65
CA LEU A 106 0.30 -17.38 -8.70
C LEU A 106 -1.03 -17.93 -9.21
N SER A 107 -1.26 -17.90 -10.53
CA SER A 107 -2.47 -18.51 -11.14
C SER A 107 -2.41 -20.04 -11.03
N GLU A 108 -1.28 -20.66 -11.37
CA GLU A 108 -1.08 -22.11 -11.29
C GLU A 108 -1.17 -22.62 -9.84
N ALA A 109 -0.74 -21.82 -8.87
CA ALA A 109 -0.88 -22.12 -7.44
C ALA A 109 -2.30 -21.85 -6.88
N GLY A 110 -3.20 -21.25 -7.66
CA GLY A 110 -4.52 -20.82 -7.21
C GLY A 110 -4.49 -19.70 -6.15
N GLU A 111 -3.35 -19.04 -5.98
CA GLU A 111 -3.18 -17.92 -5.05
C GLU A 111 -3.74 -16.61 -5.62
N LEU A 112 -3.65 -16.41 -6.95
CA LEU A 112 -4.07 -15.16 -7.58
C LEU A 112 -5.56 -14.84 -7.33
N ASP A 113 -6.43 -15.81 -7.54
CA ASP A 113 -7.87 -15.63 -7.35
C ASP A 113 -8.23 -15.42 -5.87
N ARG A 114 -7.50 -16.06 -4.95
CA ARG A 114 -7.68 -15.87 -3.51
C ARG A 114 -7.27 -14.46 -3.07
N VAL A 115 -6.14 -13.98 -3.57
CA VAL A 115 -5.65 -12.62 -3.33
C VAL A 115 -6.68 -11.62 -3.83
N ARG A 116 -7.12 -11.72 -5.10
CA ARG A 116 -8.14 -10.83 -5.67
C ARG A 116 -9.46 -10.85 -4.92
N ALA A 117 -9.93 -12.02 -4.48
CA ALA A 117 -11.14 -12.11 -3.67
C ALA A 117 -10.99 -11.41 -2.32
N SER A 118 -9.81 -11.48 -1.69
CA SER A 118 -9.51 -10.73 -0.46
C SER A 118 -9.45 -9.23 -0.72
N GLN A 119 -8.79 -8.81 -1.80
CA GLN A 119 -8.69 -7.41 -2.22
C GLN A 119 -10.09 -6.82 -2.51
N ALA A 120 -10.96 -7.54 -3.22
CA ALA A 120 -12.32 -7.10 -3.50
C ALA A 120 -13.14 -6.89 -2.22
N LYS A 121 -12.99 -7.76 -1.22
CA LYS A 121 -13.63 -7.59 0.10
C LYS A 121 -13.08 -6.36 0.82
N ALA A 122 -11.76 -6.19 0.84
CA ALA A 122 -11.13 -5.02 1.45
C ALA A 122 -11.56 -3.71 0.78
N TRP A 123 -11.66 -3.71 -0.56
CA TRP A 123 -12.14 -2.59 -1.35
C TRP A 123 -13.59 -2.24 -1.02
N MET A 124 -14.48 -3.23 -0.95
CA MET A 124 -15.87 -3.02 -0.55
C MET A 124 -15.97 -2.33 0.83
N TRP A 125 -15.15 -2.73 1.80
CA TRP A 125 -15.12 -2.08 3.11
C TRP A 125 -14.56 -0.66 3.07
N THR A 126 -13.58 -0.39 2.20
CA THR A 126 -13.09 0.96 1.95
C THR A 126 -14.19 1.84 1.37
N GLU A 127 -14.92 1.38 0.36
CA GLU A 127 -16.05 2.10 -0.24
C GLU A 127 -17.15 2.40 0.80
N ILE A 128 -17.47 1.43 1.67
CA ILE A 128 -18.42 1.66 2.77
C ILE A 128 -17.92 2.76 3.71
N ARG A 129 -16.64 2.73 4.11
CA ARG A 129 -16.06 3.73 5.02
C ARG A 129 -16.04 5.11 4.40
N GLU A 130 -15.55 5.23 3.18
CA GLU A 130 -15.47 6.51 2.47
C GLU A 130 -16.88 7.06 2.19
N GLY A 131 -17.82 6.20 1.78
CA GLY A 131 -19.22 6.57 1.58
C GLY A 131 -19.89 7.09 2.86
N LEU A 132 -19.70 6.41 4.00
CA LEU A 132 -20.22 6.87 5.29
C LEU A 132 -19.59 8.20 5.73
N PHE A 133 -18.29 8.35 5.53
CA PHE A 133 -17.58 9.59 5.85
C PHE A 133 -18.04 10.76 4.98
N ALA A 134 -18.24 10.52 3.68
CA ALA A 134 -18.78 11.50 2.75
C ALA A 134 -20.22 11.88 3.11
N ALA A 135 -21.07 10.90 3.44
CA ALA A 135 -22.45 11.13 3.89
C ALA A 135 -22.49 11.97 5.18
N LEU A 136 -21.60 11.69 6.14
CA LEU A 136 -21.48 12.48 7.36
C LEU A 136 -21.09 13.92 7.09
N LYS A 137 -20.12 14.15 6.20
CA LYS A 137 -19.70 15.51 5.82
C LYS A 137 -20.78 16.26 5.05
N ALA A 138 -21.60 15.55 4.28
CA ALA A 138 -22.69 16.15 3.49
C ALA A 138 -23.95 16.46 4.33
N ASP A 139 -24.14 15.82 5.48
CA ASP A 139 -25.30 16.09 6.35
C ASP A 139 -25.15 17.46 7.05
N LYS A 140 -26.08 18.38 6.75
CA LYS A 140 -26.08 19.75 7.29
C LYS A 140 -26.15 19.80 8.82
N ARG A 141 -26.84 18.85 9.47
CA ARG A 141 -26.98 18.79 10.93
C ARG A 141 -25.66 18.34 11.55
N ALA A 142 -25.03 17.33 10.97
CA ALA A 142 -23.73 16.85 11.40
C ALA A 142 -22.65 17.93 11.20
N ALA A 143 -22.62 18.59 10.04
CA ALA A 143 -21.71 19.69 9.75
C ALA A 143 -21.85 20.86 10.75
N SER A 144 -23.07 21.18 11.16
CA SER A 144 -23.33 22.23 12.16
C SER A 144 -22.89 21.84 13.58
N LEU A 145 -22.94 20.56 13.94
CA LEU A 145 -22.61 20.08 15.30
C LEU A 145 -21.11 19.76 15.47
N LEU A 146 -20.42 19.41 14.39
CA LEU A 146 -19.05 18.92 14.40
C LEU A 146 -18.07 19.88 15.12
N PRO A 147 -18.00 21.19 14.82
CA PRO A 147 -17.04 22.09 15.48
C PRO A 147 -17.23 22.18 16.99
N GLY A 148 -18.49 22.17 17.46
CA GLY A 148 -18.80 22.22 18.89
C GLY A 148 -18.40 20.93 19.61
N LEU A 149 -18.66 19.77 18.99
CA LEU A 149 -18.27 18.48 19.55
C LEU A 149 -16.75 18.29 19.57
N GLU A 150 -16.02 18.75 18.55
CA GLU A 150 -14.55 18.75 18.54
C GLU A 150 -13.99 19.61 19.69
N ALA A 151 -14.56 20.80 19.91
CA ALA A 151 -14.17 21.67 21.01
C ALA A 151 -14.46 21.05 22.39
N ASP A 152 -15.58 20.35 22.56
CA ASP A 152 -15.91 19.65 23.79
C ASP A 152 -14.99 18.45 24.06
N VAL A 153 -14.61 17.70 23.02
CA VAL A 153 -13.64 16.60 23.13
C VAL A 153 -12.26 17.13 23.49
N ALA A 154 -11.77 18.15 22.80
CA ALA A 154 -10.46 18.75 23.05
C ALA A 154 -10.34 19.33 24.47
N ALA A 155 -11.44 19.85 25.02
CA ALA A 155 -11.50 20.38 26.38
C ALA A 155 -11.86 19.35 27.45
N GLY A 156 -12.04 18.07 27.09
CA GLY A 156 -12.38 17.00 28.03
C GLY A 156 -13.81 17.07 28.59
N ARG A 157 -14.71 17.86 28.00
CA ARG A 157 -16.14 17.96 28.38
C ARG A 157 -16.99 16.84 27.80
N ALA A 158 -16.51 16.19 26.74
CA ALA A 158 -17.12 14.99 26.15
C ALA A 158 -16.05 13.96 25.82
N THR A 159 -16.41 12.67 25.85
CA THR A 159 -15.49 11.62 25.39
C THR A 159 -15.51 11.54 23.85
N PRO A 160 -14.38 11.19 23.20
CA PRO A 160 -14.35 10.99 21.75
C PRO A 160 -15.43 10.01 21.26
N THR A 161 -15.66 8.93 22.02
CA THR A 161 -16.67 7.91 21.71
C THR A 161 -18.09 8.47 21.75
N ALA A 162 -18.43 9.27 22.76
CA ALA A 162 -19.77 9.85 22.88
C ALA A 162 -20.05 10.88 21.76
N ALA A 163 -19.08 11.74 21.47
CA ALA A 163 -19.17 12.71 20.38
C ALA A 163 -19.33 12.03 19.00
N ALA A 164 -18.54 11.00 18.73
CA ALA A 164 -18.62 10.23 17.48
C ALA A 164 -19.99 9.53 17.33
N LYS A 165 -20.51 8.88 18.39
CA LYS A 165 -21.85 8.25 18.36
C LYS A 165 -22.95 9.26 18.02
N ARG A 166 -22.88 10.47 18.60
CA ARG A 166 -23.87 11.52 18.35
C ARG A 166 -23.86 11.99 16.89
N LEU A 167 -22.68 12.11 16.28
CA LEU A 167 -22.55 12.44 14.86
C LEU A 167 -23.06 11.31 13.96
N LEU A 168 -22.68 10.06 14.25
CA LEU A 168 -23.08 8.89 13.47
C LEU A 168 -24.60 8.65 13.49
N ALA A 169 -25.27 8.91 14.62
CA ALA A 169 -26.72 8.76 14.75
C ALA A 169 -27.51 9.66 13.78
N LEU A 170 -26.95 10.80 13.37
CA LEU A 170 -27.60 11.71 12.43
C LEU A 170 -27.65 11.17 11.00
N VAL A 171 -26.65 10.38 10.62
CA VAL A 171 -26.45 9.85 9.27
C VAL A 171 -27.07 8.47 9.11
N LEU A 172 -26.90 7.61 10.11
CA LEU A 172 -27.43 6.24 10.09
C LEU A 172 -28.94 6.17 10.37
N GLY A 173 -29.55 7.30 10.75
CA GLY A 173 -30.84 7.34 11.42
C GLY A 173 -30.72 6.74 12.82
N GLU A 174 -31.53 7.23 13.77
CA GLU A 174 -31.71 6.44 14.98
C GLU A 174 -32.30 5.11 14.56
N GLY A 175 -31.53 4.03 14.72
CA GLY A 175 -32.06 2.68 14.61
C GLY A 175 -33.22 2.59 15.59
N LYS A 176 -34.45 2.74 15.08
CA LYS A 176 -35.62 2.19 15.72
C LYS A 176 -35.41 0.68 15.67
N GLY A 177 -34.75 0.17 16.71
CA GLY A 177 -34.70 -1.25 16.99
C GLY A 177 -36.13 -1.76 16.98
N SER A 178 -36.40 -2.68 16.06
CA SER A 178 -37.47 -3.65 16.23
C SER A 178 -37.03 -4.72 17.21
#